data_AF-A0AAE4PX54-F1
#
_entry.id   AF-A0AAE4PX54-F1
#
_cell.length_a   1.000
_cell.length_b   1.000
_cell.length_c   1.000
_cell.angle_alpha   90.00
_cell.angle_beta   90.00
_cell.angle_gamma   90.00
#
_symmetry.space_group_name_H-M   'P 1'
#
loop_
_entity.id
_entity.type
_entity.pdbx_description
1 polymer ?
#
loop_
_entity_poly.entity_id
_entity_poly.type
_entity_poly.pdbx_seq_one_letter_code
_entity_poly.pdbx_strand_id
1 'polypeptide(L)'
;MWWRVSWMIVAFWLLSAHFLRYDQLVFTSLFAIAPFFLLIKQPLVIRIVQAALFISVITVWGTTAIDAVQIRLAHGEPWLRLAIIMGSVMLFSLGAVWSGNGIWNKAK
;
A
#
# COMPACT_ATOMS: atom_id res chain seq x y z
N MET A 1 4.17 3.62 -19.29
CA MET A 1 4.96 3.23 -18.10
C MET A 1 4.67 4.17 -16.94
N TRP A 2 4.65 5.48 -17.18
CA TRP A 2 4.35 6.52 -16.19
C TRP A 2 3.12 6.25 -15.31
N TRP A 3 1.97 5.89 -15.89
CA TRP A 3 0.76 5.63 -15.09
C TRP A 3 0.90 4.48 -14.07
N ARG A 4 1.69 3.44 -14.37
CA ARG A 4 1.94 2.31 -13.45
C ARG A 4 2.84 2.74 -12.29
N VAL A 5 3.87 3.51 -12.60
CA VAL A 5 4.80 4.05 -11.60
C VAL A 5 4.07 5.06 -10.70
N SER A 6 3.29 5.97 -11.27
CA SER A 6 2.46 6.91 -10.51
C SER A 6 1.49 6.20 -9.57
N TRP A 7 0.83 5.12 -10.04
CA TRP A 7 -0.05 4.32 -9.18
C TRP A 7 0.71 3.70 -8.00
N MET A 8 1.86 3.07 -8.26
CA MET A 8 2.69 2.52 -7.18
C MET A 8 3.17 3.60 -6.19
N ILE A 9 3.59 4.77 -6.68
CA ILE A 9 3.97 5.90 -5.81
C ILE A 9 2.81 6.27 -4.88
N VAL A 10 1.61 6.45 -5.42
CA VAL A 10 0.43 6.83 -4.61
C VAL A 10 0.11 5.75 -3.58
N ALA A 11 0.19 4.46 -3.94
CA ALA A 11 -0.04 3.37 -3.00
C ALA A 11 1.00 3.35 -1.86
N PHE A 12 2.27 3.59 -2.17
CA PHE A 12 3.34 3.70 -1.17
C PHE A 12 3.21 4.94 -0.30
N TRP A 13 2.76 6.06 -0.85
CA TRP A 13 2.53 7.27 -0.08
C TRP A 13 1.31 7.17 0.85
N LEU A 14 0.25 6.47 0.43
CA LEU A 14 -0.84 6.09 1.34
C LEU A 14 -0.31 5.27 2.53
N LEU A 15 0.55 4.29 2.26
CA LEU A 15 1.18 3.47 3.30
C LEU A 15 2.11 4.30 4.20
N SER A 16 2.93 5.18 3.62
CA SER A 16 3.80 6.09 4.36
C SER A 16 3.01 7.04 5.27
N ALA A 17 1.93 7.64 4.75
CA ALA A 17 1.05 8.51 5.53
C ALA A 17 0.37 7.79 6.69
N HIS A 18 0.06 6.49 6.53
CA HIS A 18 -0.43 5.67 7.64
C HIS A 18 0.61 5.57 8.76
N PHE A 19 1.87 5.25 8.46
CA PHE A 19 2.93 5.22 9.49
C PHE A 19 3.20 6.59 10.12
N LEU A 20 3.07 7.67 9.35
CA LEU A 20 3.20 9.03 9.86
C LEU A 20 2.13 9.35 10.91
N ARG A 21 0.89 8.85 10.72
CA ARG A 21 -0.21 9.02 11.69
C ARG A 21 0.10 8.41 13.07
N TYR A 22 0.98 7.41 13.12
CA TYR A 22 1.41 6.75 14.36
C TYR A 22 2.82 7.19 14.79
N ASP A 23 3.30 8.33 14.28
CA ASP A 23 4.63 8.90 14.58
C ASP A 23 5.81 7.95 14.29
N GLN A 24 5.61 6.95 13.43
CA GLN A 24 6.64 5.98 13.04
C GLN A 24 7.48 6.54 11.89
N LEU A 25 8.35 7.52 12.21
CA LEU A 25 9.13 8.28 11.22
C LEU A 25 10.07 7.40 10.37
N VAL A 26 10.61 6.33 10.94
CA VAL A 26 11.50 5.39 10.23
C VAL A 26 10.74 4.70 9.09
N PHE A 27 9.59 4.09 9.39
CA PHE A 27 8.76 3.43 8.38
C PHE A 27 8.15 4.43 7.40
N THR A 28 7.76 5.61 7.88
CA THR A 28 7.28 6.72 7.03
C THR A 28 8.30 7.04 5.94
N SER A 29 9.54 7.30 6.33
CA SER A 29 10.62 7.67 5.39
C SER A 29 10.96 6.51 4.45
N LEU A 30 11.03 5.29 4.98
CA LEU A 30 11.29 4.09 4.20
C LEU A 30 10.26 3.90 3.08
N PHE A 31 8.97 3.95 3.41
CA PHE A 31 7.89 3.75 2.44
C PHE A 31 7.66 4.96 1.53
N ALA A 32 8.04 6.18 1.96
CA ALA A 32 8.02 7.36 1.10
C ALA A 32 9.04 7.25 -0.04
N ILE A 33 10.22 6.68 0.25
CA ILE A 33 11.34 6.56 -0.71
C ILE A 33 11.23 5.26 -1.54
N ALA A 34 10.65 4.19 -0.97
CA ALA A 34 10.49 2.88 -1.59
C ALA A 34 10.06 2.87 -3.08
N PRO A 35 9.04 3.64 -3.54
CA PRO A 35 8.61 3.58 -4.93
C PRO A 35 9.62 4.17 -5.92
N PHE A 36 10.56 5.02 -5.47
CA PHE A 36 11.60 5.59 -6.34
C PHE A 36 12.66 4.56 -6.74
N PHE A 37 12.81 3.47 -5.98
CA PHE A 37 13.70 2.36 -6.36
C PHE A 37 13.24 1.66 -7.64
N LEU A 38 11.97 1.82 -8.07
CA LEU A 38 11.49 1.35 -9.37
C LEU A 38 12.25 2.01 -10.55
N LEU A 39 12.89 3.16 -10.35
CA LEU A 39 13.68 3.86 -11.38
C LEU A 39 15.01 3.16 -11.69
N ILE A 40 15.51 2.33 -10.79
CA ILE A 40 16.76 1.57 -10.97
C ILE A 40 16.60 0.51 -12.08
N LYS A 41 15.35 0.15 -12.43
CA LYS A 41 14.98 -0.86 -13.45
C LYS A 41 15.63 -2.22 -13.27
N GLN A 42 16.24 -2.51 -12.12
CA GLN A 42 16.71 -3.85 -11.80
C GLN A 42 15.51 -4.73 -11.45
N PRO A 43 15.39 -5.92 -12.07
CA PRO A 43 14.25 -6.79 -11.82
C PRO A 43 14.06 -7.04 -10.31
N LEU A 44 15.09 -7.56 -9.62
CA LEU A 44 14.98 -7.95 -8.20
C LEU A 44 14.42 -6.82 -7.32
N VAL A 45 14.86 -5.59 -7.55
CA VAL A 45 14.39 -4.39 -6.83
C VAL A 45 12.90 -4.18 -7.05
N ILE A 46 12.41 -4.30 -8.29
CA ILE A 46 10.98 -4.19 -8.61
C ILE A 46 10.17 -5.24 -7.85
N ARG A 47 10.65 -6.49 -7.75
CA ARG A 47 9.96 -7.55 -6.99
C ARG A 47 9.94 -7.29 -5.50
N ILE A 48 11.04 -6.79 -4.93
CA ILE A 48 11.09 -6.44 -3.51
C ILE A 48 10.08 -5.34 -3.21
N VAL A 49 10.03 -4.29 -4.03
CA VAL A 49 9.06 -3.18 -3.87
C VAL A 49 7.62 -3.69 -4.02
N GLN A 50 7.33 -4.56 -4.99
CA GLN A 50 6.01 -5.17 -5.13
C GLN A 50 5.64 -6.06 -3.94
N ALA A 51 6.57 -6.89 -3.46
CA ALA A 51 6.35 -7.78 -2.34
C ALA A 51 6.10 -7.00 -1.05
N ALA A 52 6.86 -5.93 -0.80
CA ALA A 52 6.65 -5.05 0.34
C ALA A 52 5.24 -4.45 0.35
N LEU A 53 4.78 -3.93 -0.80
CA LEU A 53 3.44 -3.38 -0.93
C LEU A 53 2.37 -4.48 -0.77
N PHE A 54 2.56 -5.66 -1.36
CA PHE A 54 1.64 -6.78 -1.21
C PHE A 54 1.49 -7.23 0.24
N ILE A 55 2.60 -7.42 0.96
CA ILE A 55 2.61 -7.79 2.37
C ILE A 55 1.84 -6.74 3.19
N SER A 56 2.06 -5.45 2.91
CA SER A 56 1.37 -4.36 3.61
C SER A 56 -0.16 -4.38 3.48
N VAL A 57 -0.70 -4.93 2.37
CA VAL A 57 -2.16 -5.08 2.20
C VAL A 57 -2.74 -5.95 3.31
N ILE A 58 -2.04 -7.02 3.67
CA ILE A 58 -2.52 -7.96 4.68
C ILE A 58 -2.15 -7.46 6.07
N THR A 59 -0.88 -7.08 6.27
CA THR A 59 -0.35 -6.80 7.62
C THR A 59 -0.70 -5.42 8.16
N VAL A 60 -0.87 -4.42 7.28
CA VAL A 60 -1.17 -3.03 7.67
C VAL A 60 -2.61 -2.69 7.38
N TRP A 61 -3.05 -2.82 6.12
CA TRP A 61 -4.41 -2.43 5.75
C TRP A 61 -5.46 -3.40 6.30
N GLY A 62 -5.19 -4.71 6.27
CA GLY A 62 -6.08 -5.73 6.83
C GLY A 62 -6.29 -5.56 8.34
N THR A 63 -5.22 -5.41 9.11
CA THR A 63 -5.27 -5.19 10.56
C THR A 63 -5.99 -3.88 10.89
N THR A 64 -5.61 -2.78 10.24
CA THR A 64 -6.28 -1.47 10.41
C THR A 64 -7.78 -1.54 10.10
N ALA A 65 -8.17 -2.27 9.06
CA ALA A 65 -9.57 -2.41 8.67
C ALA A 65 -10.37 -3.17 9.74
N ILE A 66 -9.83 -4.30 10.22
CA ILE A 66 -10.45 -5.10 11.26
C ILE A 66 -10.60 -4.28 12.54
N ASP A 67 -9.51 -3.68 13.02
CA ASP A 67 -9.52 -2.91 14.27
C ASP A 67 -10.52 -1.75 14.20
N ALA A 68 -10.52 -0.99 13.10
CA ALA A 68 -11.40 0.16 12.95
C ALA A 68 -12.88 -0.27 12.83
N VAL A 69 -13.18 -1.40 12.21
CA VAL A 69 -14.56 -1.96 12.15
C VAL A 69 -15.00 -2.46 13.53
N GLN A 70 -14.13 -3.18 14.25
CA GLN A 70 -14.44 -3.68 15.60
C GLN A 70 -14.71 -2.53 16.58
N ILE A 71 -13.92 -1.46 16.53
CA ILE A 71 -14.16 -0.26 17.33
C ILE A 71 -15.55 0.32 17.04
N ARG A 72 -15.96 0.42 15.77
CA ARG A 72 -17.28 0.97 15.44
C ARG A 72 -18.42 0.06 15.88
N LEU A 73 -18.28 -1.25 15.70
CA LEU A 73 -19.25 -2.23 16.18
C LEU A 73 -19.46 -2.12 17.70
N ALA A 74 -18.37 -1.99 18.46
CA ALA A 74 -18.41 -1.85 19.91
C ALA A 74 -19.13 -0.57 20.39
N HIS A 75 -19.09 0.50 19.59
CA HIS A 75 -19.75 1.77 19.89
C HIS A 75 -21.15 1.89 19.27
N GLY A 76 -21.66 0.86 18.58
CA GLY A 76 -22.95 0.93 17.87
C GLY A 76 -22.95 1.90 16.68
N GLU A 77 -21.77 2.25 16.17
CA GLU A 77 -21.58 3.23 15.10
C GLU A 77 -21.66 2.57 13.70
N PRO A 78 -22.07 3.31 12.65
CA PRO A 78 -22.10 2.79 11.28
C PRO A 78 -20.70 2.35 10.79
N TRP A 79 -20.49 1.05 10.63
CA TRP A 79 -19.21 0.45 10.23
C TRP A 79 -19.13 0.08 8.74
N LEU A 80 -20.27 -0.13 8.07
CA LEU A 80 -20.29 -0.61 6.68
C LEU A 80 -19.57 0.36 5.72
N ARG A 81 -19.79 1.67 5.87
CA ARG A 81 -19.10 2.70 5.07
C ARG A 81 -17.59 2.61 5.25
N LEU A 82 -17.12 2.41 6.48
CA LEU A 82 -15.69 2.27 6.78
C LEU A 82 -15.11 1.00 6.15
N ALA A 83 -15.82 -0.13 6.25
CA ALA A 83 -15.40 -1.39 5.64
C ALA A 83 -15.26 -1.27 4.12
N ILE A 84 -16.21 -0.59 3.45
CA ILE A 84 -16.13 -0.33 2.00
C ILE A 84 -14.92 0.52 1.65
N ILE A 85 -14.64 1.59 2.42
CA ILE A 85 -13.48 2.45 2.19
C ILE A 85 -12.18 1.66 2.34
N MET A 86 -12.03 0.91 3.44
CA MET A 86 -10.82 0.13 3.70
C MET A 86 -10.63 -0.99 2.68
N GLY A 87 -11.70 -1.70 2.31
CA GLY A 87 -11.67 -2.68 1.23
C GLY A 87 -11.24 -2.05 -0.10
N SER A 88 -11.71 -0.83 -0.39
CA SER A 88 -11.28 -0.08 -1.58
C SER A 88 -9.79 0.28 -1.54
N VAL A 89 -9.25 0.69 -0.38
CA VAL A 89 -7.82 0.96 -0.18
C VAL A 89 -6.98 -0.31 -0.40
N MET A 90 -7.44 -1.45 0.09
CA MET A 90 -6.79 -2.75 -0.11
C MET A 90 -6.79 -3.15 -1.59
N LEU A 91 -7.93 -3.05 -2.27
CA LEU A 91 -8.05 -3.34 -3.71
C LEU A 91 -7.20 -2.39 -4.56
N PHE A 92 -7.16 -1.10 -4.22
CA PHE A 92 -6.30 -0.12 -4.87
C PHE A 92 -4.82 -0.49 -4.76
N SER A 93 -4.39 -0.91 -3.56
CA SER A 93 -3.01 -1.34 -3.30
C SER A 93 -2.66 -2.65 -4.02
N LEU A 94 -3.57 -3.61 -4.06
CA LEU A 94 -3.41 -4.85 -4.84
C LEU A 94 -3.34 -4.57 -6.35
N GLY A 95 -4.17 -3.65 -6.85
CA GLY A 95 -4.11 -3.18 -8.23
C GLY A 95 -2.75 -2.57 -8.57
N ALA A 96 -2.18 -1.76 -7.66
CA ALA A 96 -0.84 -1.22 -7.80
C ALA A 96 0.24 -2.33 -7.87
N VAL A 97 0.17 -3.33 -6.97
CA VAL A 97 1.07 -4.50 -6.99
C VAL A 97 0.99 -5.22 -8.32
N TRP A 98 -0.22 -5.54 -8.80
CA TRP A 98 -0.43 -6.23 -10.06
C TRP A 98 0.08 -5.42 -11.25
N SER A 99 -0.11 -4.09 -11.22
CA SER A 99 0.39 -3.19 -12.26
C SER A 99 1.91 -3.25 -12.41
N GLY A 100 2.64 -3.53 -11.31
CA GLY A 100 4.10 -3.68 -11.30
C GLY A 100 4.62 -4.86 -12.12
N ASN A 101 3.80 -5.89 -12.39
CA ASN A 101 4.20 -7.00 -13.26
C ASN A 101 4.52 -6.51 -14.69
N GLY A 102 3.83 -5.47 -15.15
CA GLY A 102 4.13 -4.82 -16.42
C GLY A 102 5.44 -4.01 -16.42
N ILE A 103 5.94 -3.60 -15.26
CA ILE A 103 7.25 -2.94 -15.10
C ILE A 103 8.34 -4.02 -15.10
N TRP A 104 8.16 -5.09 -14.31
CA TRP A 104 9.07 -6.23 -14.25
C TRP A 104 9.27 -6.89 -15.63
N ASN A 105 8.19 -7.17 -16.38
CA ASN A 105 8.29 -7.84 -17.68
C ASN A 105 9.09 -7.04 -18.73
N LYS A 106 9.26 -5.72 -18.54
CA LYS A 106 10.08 -4.87 -19.42
C LYS A 106 11.53 -4.74 -18.95
N ALA A 107 11.80 -5.08 -17.69
CA ALA A 107 13.12 -5.02 -17.08
C ALA A 107 13.89 -6.35 -17.20
N LYS A 108 13.16 -7.46 -17.42
CA LYS A 108 13.69 -8.75 -17.85
C LYS A 108 14.07 -8.69 -19.33
#